data_AF-A0A7Y3IAJ0-F1
#
_entry.id   AF-A0A7Y3IAJ0-F1
#
_cell.length_a   1.000
_cell.length_b   1.000
_cell.length_c   1.000
_cell.angle_alpha   90.00
_cell.angle_beta   90.00
_cell.angle_gamma   90.00
#
_symmetry.space_group_name_H-M   'P 1'
#
loop_
_entity.id
_entity.type
_entity.pdbx_description
1 polymer ?
#
loop_
_entity_poly.entity_id
_entity_poly.type
_entity_poly.pdbx_seq_one_letter_code
_entity_poly.pdbx_strand_id
1 'polypeptide(L)'
;MEAPPPVADPIFDRQPPFSERAETAVLGGMLIDNDAVNRVVEVLSDGMMYREGNRRIFRAMIRLFNRGDVVDVITIAEELK
;
A
#
# COMPACT_ATOMS: atom_id res chain seq x y z
N MET A 1 29.44 41.70 8.76
CA MET A 1 28.88 40.67 9.66
C MET A 1 27.69 40.09 8.92
N GLU A 2 27.95 39.07 8.11
CA GLU A 2 26.92 38.41 7.29
C GLU A 2 26.06 37.59 8.25
N ALA A 3 24.74 37.81 8.22
CA ALA A 3 23.83 37.04 9.05
C ALA A 3 23.94 35.56 8.64
N PRO A 4 23.93 34.61 9.59
CA PRO A 4 23.97 33.20 9.24
C PRO A 4 22.77 32.88 8.32
N PRO A 5 22.97 32.03 7.30
CA PRO A 5 21.88 31.64 6.41
C PRO A 5 20.73 31.07 7.25
N PRO A 6 19.47 31.32 6.87
CA PRO A 6 18.33 30.79 7.59
C PRO A 6 18.46 29.26 7.63
N VAL A 7 18.64 28.71 8.83
CA VAL A 7 18.64 27.27 9.06
C VAL A 7 17.23 26.82 8.73
N ALA A 8 17.06 26.15 7.58
CA ALA A 8 15.78 25.59 7.20
C ALA A 8 15.28 24.69 8.34
N ASP A 9 14.10 24.96 8.89
CA ASP A 9 13.50 24.13 9.94
C ASP A 9 13.29 22.71 9.38
N PRO A 10 13.97 21.68 9.91
CA PRO A 10 13.94 20.30 9.37
C PRO A 10 12.61 19.58 9.63
N ILE A 11 11.55 20.33 9.95
CA ILE A 11 10.25 19.82 10.35
C ILE A 11 9.30 19.73 9.13
N PHE A 12 9.49 20.56 8.09
CA PHE A 12 8.56 20.64 6.96
C PHE A 12 8.76 19.59 5.85
N ASP A 13 9.86 18.83 5.88
CA ASP A 13 10.15 17.73 4.92
C ASP A 13 9.97 16.32 5.53
N ARG A 14 9.25 16.19 6.65
CA ARG A 14 9.05 14.89 7.32
C ARG A 14 7.89 14.10 6.69
N GLN A 15 8.12 13.59 5.49
CA GLN A 15 7.32 12.48 5.01
C GLN A 15 7.51 11.28 5.97
N PRO A 16 6.43 10.63 6.46
CA PRO A 16 6.56 9.43 7.26
C PRO A 16 7.40 8.40 6.52
N PRO A 17 8.28 7.65 7.20
CA PRO A 17 9.08 6.62 6.55
C PRO A 17 8.15 5.58 5.90
N PHE A 18 8.32 5.36 4.60
CA PHE A 18 7.52 4.45 3.80
C PHE A 18 8.42 3.75 2.77
N SER A 19 7.96 2.62 2.23
CA SER A 19 8.67 1.88 1.19
C SER A 19 7.70 1.43 0.12
N GLU A 20 7.70 2.13 -1.02
CA GLU A 20 6.86 1.78 -2.16
C GLU A 20 7.18 0.39 -2.71
N ARG A 21 8.47 0.02 -2.70
CA ARG A 21 8.90 -1.31 -3.13
C ARG A 21 8.33 -2.40 -2.23
N ALA A 22 8.21 -2.14 -0.92
CA ALA A 22 7.60 -3.09 0.01
C ALA A 22 6.10 -3.22 -0.26
N GLU A 23 5.39 -2.10 -0.42
CA GLU A 23 3.95 -2.13 -0.75
C GLU A 23 3.69 -2.88 -2.06
N THR A 24 4.43 -2.57 -3.12
CA THR A 24 4.30 -3.27 -4.40
C THR A 24 4.66 -4.75 -4.29
N ALA A 25 5.68 -5.12 -3.52
CA ALA A 25 6.06 -6.51 -3.31
C ALA A 25 4.96 -7.30 -2.57
N VAL A 26 4.31 -6.70 -1.58
CA VAL A 26 3.18 -7.31 -0.87
C VAL A 26 2.01 -7.56 -1.83
N LEU A 27 1.60 -6.53 -2.59
CA LEU A 27 0.50 -6.66 -3.55
C LEU A 27 0.83 -7.69 -4.64
N GLY A 28 2.06 -7.70 -5.15
CA GLY A 28 2.53 -8.69 -6.11
C GLY A 28 2.54 -10.12 -5.52
N GLY A 29 2.97 -10.28 -4.27
CA GLY A 29 2.95 -11.56 -3.59
C GLY A 29 1.54 -12.14 -3.45
N MET A 30 0.57 -11.29 -3.10
CA MET A 30 -0.85 -11.67 -3.01
C MET A 30 -1.47 -12.01 -4.39
N LEU A 31 -0.97 -11.42 -5.47
CA LEU A 31 -1.38 -11.77 -6.84
C LEU A 31 -0.80 -13.12 -7.30
N ILE A 32 0.43 -13.44 -6.90
CA ILE A 32 1.10 -14.69 -7.27
C ILE A 32 0.55 -15.86 -6.45
N ASP A 33 0.30 -15.64 -5.17
CA ASP A 33 -0.19 -16.63 -4.22
C ASP A 33 -1.42 -16.07 -3.49
N ASN A 34 -2.61 -16.53 -3.88
CA ASN A 34 -3.86 -16.10 -3.25
C ASN A 34 -3.95 -16.54 -1.78
N ASP A 35 -3.25 -17.61 -1.35
CA ASP A 35 -3.17 -17.99 0.06
C ASP A 35 -2.32 -17.01 0.87
N ALA A 36 -1.48 -16.20 0.22
CA ALA A 36 -0.78 -15.11 0.88
C ALA A 36 -1.75 -14.03 1.39
N VAL A 37 -2.94 -13.88 0.78
CA VAL A 37 -3.94 -12.91 1.23
C VAL A 37 -4.36 -13.21 2.68
N ASN A 38 -4.62 -14.48 3.01
CA ASN A 38 -4.92 -14.92 4.38
C ASN A 38 -3.86 -14.48 5.39
N ARG A 39 -2.60 -14.69 5.05
CA ARG A 39 -1.47 -14.35 5.93
C ARG A 39 -1.31 -12.83 6.08
N VAL A 40 -1.56 -12.09 5.00
CA VAL A 40 -1.40 -10.63 4.99
C VAL A 40 -2.48 -9.94 5.81
N VAL A 41 -3.74 -10.39 5.75
CA VAL A 41 -4.84 -9.76 6.51
C VAL A 41 -4.70 -9.90 8.04
N GLU A 42 -3.91 -10.88 8.50
CA GLU A 42 -3.61 -11.04 9.93
C GLU A 42 -2.69 -9.95 10.48
N VAL A 43 -1.87 -9.32 9.63
CA VAL A 43 -0.78 -8.43 10.06
C VAL A 43 -0.83 -7.04 9.43
N LEU A 44 -1.49 -6.87 8.28
CA LEU A 44 -1.62 -5.60 7.57
C LEU A 44 -3.07 -5.14 7.47
N SER A 45 -3.26 -3.83 7.59
CA SER A 45 -4.51 -3.13 7.25
C SER A 45 -4.28 -2.13 6.12
N ASP A 46 -5.36 -1.71 5.45
CA ASP A 46 -5.30 -0.76 4.34
C ASP A 46 -4.70 0.61 4.75
N GLY A 47 -4.89 1.01 6.00
CA GLY A 47 -4.29 2.22 6.57
C GLY A 47 -2.75 2.21 6.61
N MET A 48 -2.12 1.03 6.51
CA MET A 48 -0.66 0.88 6.48
C MET A 48 -0.05 1.14 5.10
N MET A 49 -0.87 1.21 4.04
CA MET A 49 -0.41 1.59 2.71
C MET A 49 -0.29 3.12 2.66
N TYR A 50 0.90 3.62 2.34
CA TYR A 50 1.16 5.05 2.21
C TYR A 50 0.57 5.59 0.90
N ARG A 51 0.78 4.88 -0.23
CA ARG A 51 0.22 5.30 -1.52
C ARG A 51 -1.27 4.96 -1.60
N GLU A 52 -2.09 5.96 -1.91
CA GLU A 52 -3.54 5.75 -2.07
C GLU A 52 -3.87 4.74 -3.18
N GLY A 53 -3.10 4.70 -4.27
CA GLY A 53 -3.26 3.68 -5.31
C GLY A 53 -3.09 2.26 -4.78
N ASN A 54 -2.03 2.03 -4.00
CA ASN A 54 -1.77 0.73 -3.37
C ASN A 54 -2.84 0.39 -2.34
N ARG A 55 -3.30 1.38 -1.56
CA ARG A 55 -4.43 1.22 -0.62
C ARG A 55 -5.72 0.78 -1.32
N ARG A 56 -6.05 1.38 -2.46
CA ARG A 56 -7.24 1.02 -3.25
C ARG A 56 -7.14 -0.42 -3.77
N ILE A 57 -5.98 -0.79 -4.33
CA ILE A 57 -5.73 -2.16 -4.81
C ILE A 57 -5.86 -3.15 -3.65
N PHE A 58 -5.18 -2.90 -2.52
CA PHE A 58 -5.25 -3.75 -1.33
C PHE A 58 -6.71 -3.98 -0.89
N ARG A 59 -7.49 -2.90 -0.76
CA ARG A 59 -8.91 -3.01 -0.39
C ARG A 59 -9.72 -3.84 -1.39
N ALA A 60 -9.50 -3.69 -2.69
CA ALA A 60 -10.17 -4.48 -3.70
C ALA A 60 -9.82 -5.98 -3.56
N MET A 61 -8.53 -6.30 -3.36
CA MET A 61 -8.07 -7.67 -3.12
C MET A 61 -8.73 -8.28 -1.88
N ILE A 62 -8.85 -7.54 -0.78
CA ILE A 62 -9.51 -8.01 0.44
C ILE A 62 -11.02 -8.23 0.22
N ARG A 63 -11.70 -7.35 -0.53
CA ARG A 63 -13.12 -7.52 -0.85
C ARG A 63 -13.38 -8.76 -1.69
N LEU A 64 -12.58 -8.98 -2.73
CA LEU A 64 -12.64 -10.18 -3.57
C LEU A 64 -12.40 -11.44 -2.72
N PHE A 65 -11.32 -11.44 -1.94
CA PHE A 65 -10.97 -12.54 -1.05
C PHE A 65 -12.09 -12.89 -0.06
N ASN A 66 -12.69 -11.89 0.59
CA ASN A 66 -13.78 -12.09 1.55
C ASN A 66 -15.06 -12.67 0.92
N ARG A 67 -15.26 -12.49 -0.39
CA ARG A 67 -16.38 -13.11 -1.13
C ARG A 67 -16.04 -14.51 -1.66
N GLY A 68 -14.79 -14.95 -1.49
CA GLY A 68 -14.28 -16.18 -2.08
C GLY A 68 -14.00 -16.07 -3.58
N ASP A 69 -13.89 -14.84 -4.11
CA ASP A 69 -13.53 -14.60 -5.50
C ASP A 69 -12.02 -14.76 -5.70
N VAL A 70 -11.61 -15.13 -6.92
CA VAL A 70 -10.20 -15.15 -7.31
C VAL A 70 -9.64 -13.73 -7.29
N VAL A 71 -8.45 -13.58 -6.70
CA VAL A 71 -7.71 -12.32 -6.68
C VAL A 71 -6.69 -12.32 -7.83
N ASP A 72 -7.03 -11.65 -8.92
CA ASP A 72 -6.19 -11.49 -10.11
C ASP A 72 -6.34 -10.09 -10.73
N VAL A 73 -5.53 -9.78 -11.74
CA VAL A 73 -5.49 -8.43 -12.34
C VAL A 73 -6.81 -8.03 -12.99
N ILE A 74 -7.54 -8.96 -13.59
CA ILE A 74 -8.81 -8.69 -14.28
C ILE A 74 -9.89 -8.44 -13.23
N THR A 75 -10.04 -9.33 -12.25
CA THR A 75 -11.04 -9.20 -11.19
C THR A 75 -10.81 -7.95 -10.34
N ILE A 76 -9.56 -7.61 -10.03
CA ILE A 76 -9.21 -6.36 -9.33
C ILE A 76 -9.57 -5.14 -10.19
N ALA A 77 -9.28 -5.16 -11.49
CA ALA A 77 -9.61 -4.04 -12.37
C ALA A 77 -11.13 -3.80 -12.45
N GLU A 78 -11.93 -4.86 -12.49
CA GLU A 78 -13.39 -4.77 -12.42
C GLU A 78 -13.87 -4.23 -11.06
N GLU A 79 -13.29 -4.70 -9.95
CA GLU A 79 -13.62 -4.26 -8.59
C GLU A 79 -13.23 -2.80 -8.30
N LEU A 80 -12.36 -2.20 -9.12
CA LEU A 80 -11.89 -0.81 -8.98
C LEU A 80 -12.65 0.22 -9.84
N LYS A 81 -13.52 -0.24 -10.74
CA LYS A 81 -14.41 0.63 -11.54
C LYS A 81 -15.41 1.37 -10.65
#